data_AF-A0A2E2ZB61-F1
#
_entry.id   AF-A0A2E2ZB61-F1
#
_cell.length_a   1.000
_cell.length_b   1.000
_cell.length_c   1.000
_cell.angle_alpha   90.00
_cell.angle_beta   90.00
_cell.angle_gamma   90.00
#
_symmetry.space_group_name_H-M   'P 1'
#
loop_
_entity.id
_entity.type
_entity.pdbx_description
1 polymer ?
#
loop_
_entity_poly.entity_id
_entity_poly.type
_entity_poly.pdbx_seq_one_letter_code
_entity_poly.pdbx_strand_id
1 'polypeptide(L)'
;MAKITLAKGSFQCLDTNRLGSVIEKYSDFNGNLQICEHMEGKGNIEYDKDTPLVIFHTEGDPKYIDIDYFSNFGKVIHCNANMSKGIFFNYWAYDYLTHIKELGVQTNNQNTFAKKFLCLNGRPDWHRYYTLQMLYDTGLYDTGLVSFLNRYNQLNNNYHYDTFKEIYKKDTPEIDHMRDRHSHLVVDRSNNEIHKNDRLHNKWIYEETSISLVTETYPESSRGLFITEKTWKPIANCHLALYIGQPNLLEFLRQQGYDTFDDILDNTYDTIHEDISRFNSAIHSLSKYLNSIDSIDKNDIQQRLKYNQQRFLQMKISNEEIQAWL
;
A
#
# COMPACT_ATOMS: atom_id res chain seq x y z
N MET A 1 -15.59 -27.65 3.98
CA MET A 1 -15.00 -26.56 3.18
C MET A 1 -15.92 -25.37 3.28
N ALA A 2 -15.38 -24.16 3.42
CA ALA A 2 -16.17 -22.94 3.32
C ALA A 2 -17.02 -22.95 2.04
N LYS A 3 -18.29 -22.58 2.15
CA LYS A 3 -19.16 -22.32 1.02
C LYS A 3 -19.39 -20.82 0.97
N ILE A 4 -18.65 -20.15 0.09
CA ILE A 4 -18.74 -18.70 -0.10
C ILE A 4 -19.58 -18.41 -1.33
N THR A 5 -20.61 -17.58 -1.17
CA THR A 5 -21.50 -17.15 -2.26
C THR A 5 -21.53 -15.64 -2.36
N LEU A 6 -21.71 -15.11 -3.58
CA LEU A 6 -21.79 -13.67 -3.80
C LEU A 6 -23.22 -13.17 -3.64
N ALA A 7 -23.40 -12.15 -2.82
CA ALA A 7 -24.62 -11.36 -2.71
C ALA A 7 -24.51 -10.11 -3.60
N LYS A 8 -25.64 -9.67 -4.18
CA LYS A 8 -25.66 -8.53 -5.10
C LYS A 8 -26.43 -7.35 -4.50
N GLY A 9 -25.86 -6.16 -4.67
CA GLY A 9 -26.49 -4.91 -4.28
C GLY A 9 -27.13 -4.18 -5.47
N SER A 10 -28.15 -3.36 -5.22
CA SER A 10 -28.71 -2.41 -6.20
C SER A 10 -27.88 -1.11 -6.31
N PHE A 11 -26.57 -1.21 -6.10
CA PHE A 11 -25.58 -0.13 -6.05
C PHE A 11 -24.28 -0.62 -6.71
N GLN A 12 -23.24 0.20 -6.77
CA GLN A 12 -22.01 -0.21 -7.43
C GLN A 12 -21.31 -1.30 -6.62
N CYS A 13 -21.28 -2.51 -7.17
CA CYS A 13 -20.61 -3.68 -6.60
C CYS A 13 -19.55 -4.22 -7.56
N LEU A 14 -18.56 -4.92 -7.03
CA LEU A 14 -17.73 -5.80 -7.85
C LEU A 14 -18.41 -7.16 -8.00
N ASP A 15 -18.59 -7.62 -9.24
CA ASP A 15 -19.00 -9.00 -9.53
C ASP A 15 -17.81 -9.98 -9.44
N THR A 16 -17.02 -9.89 -8.36
CA THR A 16 -15.79 -10.69 -8.16
C THR A 16 -15.76 -11.30 -6.77
N ASN A 17 -15.20 -12.50 -6.61
CA ASN A 17 -15.05 -13.16 -5.30
C ASN A 17 -13.67 -12.91 -4.67
N ARG A 18 -13.30 -11.63 -4.50
CA ARG A 18 -11.95 -11.23 -4.07
C ARG A 18 -11.67 -11.64 -2.63
N LEU A 19 -12.53 -11.21 -1.70
CA LEU A 19 -12.41 -11.60 -0.29
C LEU A 19 -12.60 -13.11 -0.10
N GLY A 20 -13.56 -13.72 -0.80
CA GLY A 20 -13.78 -15.16 -0.70
C GLY A 20 -12.57 -15.99 -1.11
N SER A 21 -11.89 -15.61 -2.20
CA SER A 21 -10.65 -16.27 -2.63
C SER A 21 -9.53 -16.16 -1.60
N VAL A 22 -9.47 -15.04 -0.87
CA VAL A 22 -8.53 -14.82 0.23
C VAL A 22 -8.87 -15.71 1.44
N ILE A 23 -10.15 -15.79 1.83
CA ILE A 23 -10.63 -16.66 2.91
C ILE A 23 -10.32 -18.13 2.61
N GLU A 24 -10.68 -18.60 1.42
CA GLU A 24 -10.46 -20.00 1.00
C GLU A 24 -8.98 -20.40 1.01
N LYS A 25 -8.08 -19.45 0.73
CA LYS A 25 -6.64 -19.72 0.63
C LYS A 25 -5.91 -19.59 1.97
N TYR A 26 -6.33 -18.66 2.83
CA TYR A 26 -5.56 -18.28 4.02
C TYR A 26 -6.27 -18.56 5.35
N SER A 27 -7.44 -19.17 5.34
CA SER A 27 -8.14 -19.60 6.56
C SER A 27 -8.47 -21.09 6.54
N ASP A 28 -8.76 -21.64 7.72
CA ASP A 28 -9.33 -22.98 7.88
C ASP A 28 -10.86 -22.92 8.08
N PHE A 29 -11.51 -21.83 7.67
CA PHE A 29 -12.93 -21.63 7.88
C PHE A 29 -13.78 -22.73 7.25
N ASN A 30 -14.73 -23.23 8.03
CA ASN A 30 -15.68 -24.24 7.61
C ASN A 30 -17.10 -23.79 7.98
N GLY A 31 -17.81 -23.21 7.02
CA GLY A 31 -19.16 -22.69 7.19
C GLY A 31 -19.69 -22.09 5.90
N ASN A 32 -20.89 -21.51 5.97
CA ASN A 32 -21.49 -20.78 4.85
C ASN A 32 -21.34 -19.28 5.10
N LEU A 33 -20.96 -18.53 4.07
CA LEU A 33 -20.82 -17.07 4.13
C LEU A 33 -21.26 -16.44 2.81
N GLN A 34 -22.01 -15.35 2.89
CA GLN A 34 -22.32 -14.50 1.75
C GLN A 34 -21.44 -13.26 1.78
N ILE A 35 -20.89 -12.86 0.63
CA ILE A 35 -20.08 -11.65 0.50
C ILE A 35 -20.72 -10.72 -0.54
N CYS A 36 -20.94 -9.47 -0.15
CA CYS A 36 -21.27 -8.36 -1.05
C CYS A 36 -20.06 -7.43 -1.16
N GLU A 37 -19.45 -7.34 -2.34
CA GLU A 37 -18.26 -6.52 -2.59
C GLU A 37 -18.68 -5.10 -2.98
N HIS A 38 -18.82 -4.23 -1.99
CA HIS A 38 -19.34 -2.87 -2.12
C HIS A 38 -18.24 -1.89 -2.61
N MET A 39 -18.55 -1.13 -3.65
CA MET A 39 -17.69 -0.04 -4.15
C MET A 39 -18.21 1.33 -3.75
N GLU A 40 -19.44 1.66 -4.13
CA GLU A 40 -20.02 2.99 -3.88
C GLU A 40 -21.55 2.96 -3.93
N GLY A 41 -22.16 3.84 -3.14
CA GLY A 41 -23.60 4.11 -3.16
C GLY A 41 -24.37 3.43 -2.03
N LYS A 42 -25.70 3.49 -2.11
CA LYS A 42 -26.62 2.86 -1.16
C LYS A 42 -27.74 2.17 -1.91
N GLY A 43 -28.21 1.06 -1.37
CA GLY A 43 -29.33 0.32 -1.94
C GLY A 43 -29.54 -1.01 -1.23
N ASN A 44 -30.50 -1.78 -1.72
CA ASN A 44 -30.83 -3.07 -1.14
C ASN A 44 -29.80 -4.14 -1.55
N ILE A 45 -29.64 -5.16 -0.71
CA ILE A 45 -28.84 -6.35 -1.00
C ILE A 45 -29.78 -7.54 -1.12
N GLU A 46 -29.64 -8.32 -2.19
CA GLU A 46 -30.29 -9.61 -2.37
C GLU A 46 -29.37 -10.71 -1.81
N TYR A 47 -29.83 -11.37 -0.74
CA TYR A 47 -29.08 -12.42 -0.03
C TYR A 47 -30.04 -13.34 0.75
N ASP A 48 -29.57 -14.53 1.08
CA ASP A 48 -30.24 -15.48 1.98
C ASP A 48 -30.12 -15.01 3.43
N LYS A 49 -31.25 -14.75 4.11
CA LYS A 49 -31.25 -14.23 5.48
C LYS A 49 -30.80 -15.26 6.53
N ASP A 50 -30.79 -16.54 6.20
CA ASP A 50 -30.36 -17.61 7.11
C ASP A 50 -28.85 -17.87 7.05
N THR A 51 -28.13 -17.19 6.12
CA THR A 51 -26.68 -17.30 5.96
C THR A 51 -26.02 -15.95 6.28
N PRO A 52 -24.95 -15.91 7.13
CA PRO A 52 -24.26 -14.67 7.45
C PRO A 52 -23.83 -13.88 6.22
N LEU A 53 -24.00 -12.55 6.27
CA LEU A 53 -23.63 -11.63 5.20
C LEU A 53 -22.49 -10.73 5.66
N VAL A 54 -21.42 -10.70 4.87
CA VAL A 54 -20.34 -9.73 4.95
C VAL A 54 -20.47 -8.74 3.80
N ILE A 55 -20.48 -7.46 4.13
CA ILE A 55 -20.34 -6.35 3.18
C ILE A 55 -18.88 -5.94 3.21
N PHE A 56 -18.14 -6.28 2.16
CA PHE A 56 -16.72 -5.98 2.08
C PHE A 56 -16.49 -4.75 1.23
N HIS A 57 -15.79 -3.77 1.80
CA HIS A 57 -15.39 -2.54 1.14
C HIS A 57 -13.87 -2.47 1.02
N THR A 58 -13.37 -2.64 -0.20
CA THR A 58 -11.93 -2.70 -0.49
C THR A 58 -11.22 -1.36 -0.33
N GLU A 59 -11.97 -0.26 -0.44
CA GLU A 59 -11.45 1.08 -0.25
C GLU A 59 -11.40 1.45 1.24
N GLY A 60 -10.41 2.25 1.60
CA GLY A 60 -10.27 2.78 2.96
C GLY A 60 -10.95 4.13 3.17
N ASP A 61 -11.59 4.72 2.14
CA ASP A 61 -12.12 6.08 2.23
C ASP A 61 -13.58 6.05 2.74
N PRO A 62 -13.86 6.55 3.95
CA PRO A 62 -15.18 6.49 4.56
C PRO A 62 -16.26 7.24 3.79
N LYS A 63 -15.89 8.12 2.84
CA LYS A 63 -16.87 8.86 2.05
C LYS A 63 -17.66 7.97 1.08
N TYR A 64 -17.14 6.80 0.73
CA TYR A 64 -17.77 5.92 -0.26
C TYR A 64 -18.74 4.91 0.35
N ILE A 65 -18.71 4.71 1.68
CA ILE A 65 -19.54 3.72 2.36
C ILE A 65 -20.30 4.32 3.56
N ASP A 66 -21.59 4.03 3.64
CA ASP A 66 -22.37 4.27 4.86
C ASP A 66 -22.45 2.99 5.69
N ILE A 67 -21.54 2.89 6.65
CA ILE A 67 -21.40 1.72 7.51
C ILE A 67 -22.64 1.50 8.39
N ASP A 68 -23.27 2.57 8.89
CA ASP A 68 -24.46 2.43 9.75
C ASP A 68 -25.63 1.86 8.94
N TYR A 69 -25.79 2.32 7.70
CA TYR A 69 -26.78 1.77 6.78
C TYR A 69 -26.54 0.29 6.48
N PHE A 70 -25.32 -0.08 6.07
CA PHE A 70 -25.00 -1.46 5.69
C PHE A 70 -24.94 -2.43 6.86
N SER A 71 -24.66 -1.95 8.08
CA SER A 71 -24.71 -2.76 9.30
C SER A 71 -26.10 -3.31 9.61
N ASN A 72 -27.16 -2.79 8.99
CA ASN A 72 -28.51 -3.35 9.09
C ASN A 72 -28.71 -4.62 8.24
N PHE A 73 -27.80 -4.90 7.29
CA PHE A 73 -27.87 -6.09 6.43
C PHE A 73 -26.90 -7.18 6.86
N GLY A 74 -25.72 -6.81 7.35
CA GLY A 74 -24.66 -7.75 7.71
C GLY A 74 -23.45 -7.04 8.31
N LYS A 75 -22.36 -7.77 8.53
CA LYS A 75 -21.11 -7.18 9.05
C LYS A 75 -20.38 -6.42 7.96
N VAL A 76 -19.94 -5.21 8.27
CA VAL A 76 -19.15 -4.39 7.34
C VAL A 76 -17.67 -4.56 7.62
N ILE A 77 -16.91 -5.00 6.62
CA ILE A 77 -15.45 -5.13 6.67
C ILE A 77 -14.82 -4.10 5.74
N HIS A 78 -13.78 -3.40 6.20
CA HIS A 78 -13.08 -2.35 5.46
C HIS A 78 -11.56 -2.39 5.65
N CYS A 79 -10.83 -1.63 4.84
CA CYS A 79 -9.37 -1.66 4.82
C CYS A 79 -8.69 -0.47 5.52
N ASN A 80 -9.44 0.34 6.27
CA ASN A 80 -8.91 1.49 7.04
C ASN A 80 -8.76 1.17 8.54
N ALA A 81 -7.54 1.16 9.06
CA ALA A 81 -7.23 0.75 10.43
C ALA A 81 -7.66 1.76 11.50
N ASN A 82 -7.91 3.03 11.15
CA ASN A 82 -8.39 4.04 12.10
C ASN A 82 -9.91 4.19 12.12
N MET A 83 -10.63 3.56 11.19
CA MET A 83 -12.08 3.59 11.19
C MET A 83 -12.62 2.70 12.30
N SER A 84 -13.36 3.30 13.24
CA SER A 84 -13.91 2.61 14.41
C SER A 84 -15.25 1.90 14.14
N LYS A 85 -15.96 2.32 13.09
CA LYS A 85 -17.19 1.67 12.65
C LYS A 85 -16.85 0.57 11.67
N GLY A 86 -17.47 -0.60 11.83
CA GLY A 86 -17.15 -1.78 11.03
C GLY A 86 -15.95 -2.54 11.60
N ILE A 87 -15.40 -3.43 10.79
CA ILE A 87 -14.26 -4.27 11.16
C ILE A 87 -13.13 -4.02 10.17
N PHE A 88 -11.97 -3.61 10.69
CA PHE A 88 -10.77 -3.53 9.88
C PHE A 88 -10.29 -4.93 9.48
N PHE A 89 -9.96 -5.10 8.21
CA PHE A 89 -9.25 -6.26 7.69
C PHE A 89 -8.12 -5.81 6.77
N ASN A 90 -6.92 -6.34 6.99
CA ASN A 90 -5.73 -6.05 6.20
C ASN A 90 -5.73 -6.82 4.86
N TYR A 91 -6.80 -6.65 4.08
CA TYR A 91 -7.04 -7.39 2.84
C TYR A 91 -5.86 -7.26 1.86
N TRP A 92 -5.29 -6.07 1.71
CA TRP A 92 -4.23 -5.82 0.72
C TRP A 92 -2.93 -6.57 0.99
N ALA A 93 -2.67 -6.97 2.24
CA ALA A 93 -1.58 -7.88 2.58
C ALA A 93 -1.83 -9.28 2.00
N TYR A 94 -3.00 -9.85 2.27
CA TYR A 94 -3.38 -11.18 1.79
C TYR A 94 -3.52 -11.24 0.28
N ASP A 95 -4.12 -10.20 -0.29
CA ASP A 95 -4.26 -10.03 -1.72
C ASP A 95 -2.88 -9.99 -2.39
N TYR A 96 -1.91 -9.23 -1.90
CA TYR A 96 -0.53 -9.29 -2.40
C TYR A 96 0.13 -10.66 -2.18
N LEU A 97 -0.11 -11.29 -1.02
CA LEU A 97 0.38 -12.64 -0.71
C LEU A 97 -0.09 -13.67 -1.75
N THR A 98 -1.28 -13.49 -2.34
CA THR A 98 -1.78 -14.39 -3.41
C THR A 98 -0.89 -14.42 -4.66
N HIS A 99 -0.15 -13.34 -4.92
CA HIS A 99 0.66 -13.15 -6.13
C HIS A 99 2.15 -13.46 -5.93
N ILE A 100 2.62 -13.74 -4.72
CA ILE A 100 4.06 -13.97 -4.42
C ILE A 100 4.71 -15.00 -5.35
N LYS A 101 4.02 -16.12 -5.60
CA LYS A 101 4.51 -17.17 -6.49
C LYS A 101 4.57 -16.72 -7.96
N GLU A 102 3.57 -15.99 -8.42
CA GLU A 102 3.50 -15.46 -9.80
C GLU A 102 4.59 -14.41 -10.04
N LEU A 103 4.86 -13.57 -9.03
CA LEU A 103 5.87 -12.53 -9.07
C LEU A 103 7.30 -13.06 -8.96
N GLY A 104 7.49 -14.35 -8.70
CA GLY A 104 8.81 -14.95 -8.54
C GLY A 104 9.58 -14.40 -7.33
N VAL A 105 8.88 -13.93 -6.29
CA VAL A 105 9.50 -13.44 -5.06
C VAL A 105 10.19 -14.60 -4.35
N GLN A 106 11.49 -14.46 -4.10
CA GLN A 106 12.30 -15.50 -3.47
C GLN A 106 12.13 -15.50 -1.96
N THR A 107 12.00 -16.70 -1.37
CA THR A 107 12.04 -16.86 0.08
C THR A 107 13.46 -16.71 0.60
N ASN A 108 13.61 -16.11 1.78
CA ASN A 108 14.89 -15.76 2.40
C ASN A 108 15.78 -14.87 1.52
N ASN A 109 15.17 -13.91 0.82
CA ASN A 109 15.91 -13.00 -0.06
C ASN A 109 17.00 -12.24 0.71
N GLN A 110 18.10 -11.93 0.02
CA GLN A 110 19.22 -11.19 0.58
C GLN A 110 19.14 -9.75 0.09
N ASN A 111 19.13 -8.81 1.02
CA ASN A 111 19.28 -7.40 0.73
C ASN A 111 20.71 -7.15 0.26
N THR A 112 20.87 -6.38 -0.81
CA THR A 112 22.19 -6.08 -1.36
C THR A 112 22.96 -5.04 -0.56
N PHE A 113 22.25 -4.28 0.27
CA PHE A 113 22.78 -3.09 0.94
C PHE A 113 23.50 -2.15 -0.03
N ALA A 114 22.98 -2.06 -1.26
CA ALA A 114 23.43 -1.10 -2.26
C ALA A 114 23.11 0.33 -1.80
N LYS A 115 23.97 1.29 -2.15
CA LYS A 115 23.71 2.74 -2.02
C LYS A 115 22.72 3.25 -3.06
N LYS A 116 21.62 2.52 -3.23
CA LYS A 116 20.53 2.85 -4.14
C LYS A 116 19.21 2.53 -3.46
N PHE A 117 18.22 3.37 -3.69
CA PHE A 117 16.85 3.16 -3.23
C PHE A 117 15.90 2.87 -4.38
N LEU A 118 14.77 2.28 -4.05
CA LEU A 118 13.67 2.05 -4.97
C LEU A 118 12.50 2.97 -4.59
N CYS A 119 11.96 3.70 -5.56
CA CYS A 119 10.71 4.42 -5.41
C CYS A 119 9.79 4.12 -6.59
N LEU A 120 8.89 3.16 -6.41
CA LEU A 120 7.83 2.88 -7.38
C LEU A 120 6.71 3.92 -7.26
N ASN A 121 7.03 5.18 -7.59
CA ASN A 121 6.07 6.27 -7.55
C ASN A 121 5.04 6.04 -8.67
N GLY A 122 3.80 5.78 -8.28
CA GLY A 122 2.74 5.33 -9.19
C GLY A 122 2.19 6.43 -10.10
N ARG A 123 0.86 6.43 -10.27
CA ARG A 123 0.18 7.48 -11.07
C ARG A 123 0.34 8.87 -10.44
N PRO A 124 0.34 9.96 -11.23
CA PRO A 124 0.33 11.33 -10.74
C PRO A 124 -0.74 11.59 -9.68
N ASP A 125 -0.28 12.05 -8.52
CA ASP A 125 -1.07 12.60 -7.43
C ASP A 125 -0.21 13.67 -6.75
N TRP A 126 -0.80 14.57 -5.96
CA TRP A 126 -0.11 15.76 -5.44
C TRP A 126 1.12 15.37 -4.60
N HIS A 127 1.02 14.34 -3.74
CA HIS A 127 2.13 13.88 -2.90
C HIS A 127 3.22 13.17 -3.69
N ARG A 128 2.86 12.59 -4.84
CA ARG A 128 3.80 11.91 -5.73
C ARG A 128 4.58 12.89 -6.58
N TYR A 129 3.93 13.98 -7.04
CA TYR A 129 4.64 15.13 -7.61
C TYR A 129 5.58 15.75 -6.57
N TYR A 130 5.08 15.98 -5.35
CA TYR A 130 5.88 16.49 -4.23
C TYR A 130 7.11 15.64 -3.96
N THR A 131 6.92 14.32 -3.83
CA THR A 131 8.00 13.35 -3.61
C THR A 131 9.02 13.41 -4.75
N LEU A 132 8.58 13.39 -6.01
CA LEU A 132 9.51 13.42 -7.15
C LEU A 132 10.31 14.73 -7.19
N GLN A 133 9.67 15.88 -6.95
CA GLN A 133 10.37 17.16 -6.88
C GLN A 133 11.39 17.19 -5.73
N MET A 134 11.03 16.67 -4.56
CA MET A 134 11.98 16.58 -3.45
C MET A 134 13.20 15.71 -3.75
N LEU A 135 13.02 14.62 -4.50
CA LEU A 135 14.14 13.78 -4.93
C LEU A 135 15.07 14.55 -5.86
N TYR A 136 14.55 15.43 -6.73
CA TYR A 136 15.38 16.34 -7.53
C TYR A 136 16.12 17.36 -6.64
N ASP A 137 15.39 18.08 -5.76
CA ASP A 137 15.96 19.14 -4.92
C ASP A 137 17.05 18.64 -3.97
N THR A 138 16.95 17.38 -3.53
CA THR A 138 17.94 16.74 -2.63
C THR A 138 19.09 16.05 -3.37
N GLY A 139 19.04 16.00 -4.71
CA GLY A 139 19.99 15.23 -5.53
C GLY A 139 19.86 13.70 -5.38
N LEU A 140 18.81 13.22 -4.71
CA LEU A 140 18.58 11.80 -4.52
C LEU A 140 18.07 11.12 -5.79
N TYR A 141 17.39 11.83 -6.68
CA TYR A 141 16.81 11.26 -7.91
C TYR A 141 17.81 10.36 -8.67
N ASP A 142 19.04 10.82 -8.88
CA ASP A 142 20.09 10.09 -9.62
C ASP A 142 20.65 8.85 -8.87
N THR A 143 20.34 8.71 -7.59
CA THR A 143 20.80 7.58 -6.76
C THR A 143 19.79 6.44 -6.68
N GLY A 144 18.56 6.65 -7.17
CA GLY A 144 17.45 5.71 -7.03
C GLY A 144 16.91 5.15 -8.34
N LEU A 145 16.20 4.04 -8.24
CA LEU A 145 15.27 3.58 -9.27
C LEU A 145 13.90 4.21 -9.01
N VAL A 146 13.56 5.25 -9.76
CA VAL A 146 12.35 6.06 -9.55
C VAL A 146 11.42 5.94 -10.74
N SER A 147 10.21 5.41 -10.52
CA SER A 147 9.13 5.48 -11.53
C SER A 147 8.26 6.70 -11.29
N PHE A 148 7.47 7.10 -12.28
CA PHE A 148 6.39 8.08 -12.18
C PHE A 148 5.52 7.92 -13.41
N LEU A 149 4.35 7.28 -13.31
CA LEU A 149 3.69 6.65 -14.45
C LEU A 149 2.45 7.42 -14.91
N ASN A 150 2.33 7.80 -16.18
CA ASN A 150 1.10 8.42 -16.70
C ASN A 150 -0.03 7.39 -16.91
N ARG A 151 -0.46 6.72 -15.83
CA ARG A 151 -1.55 5.75 -15.87
C ARG A 151 -2.88 6.47 -16.08
N TYR A 152 -3.74 5.93 -16.93
CA TYR A 152 -5.08 6.46 -17.18
C TYR A 152 -5.12 7.95 -17.57
N ASN A 153 -4.06 8.45 -18.24
CA ASN A 153 -3.88 9.86 -18.59
C ASN A 153 -3.96 10.83 -17.40
N GLN A 154 -3.51 10.38 -16.22
CA GLN A 154 -3.58 11.15 -14.98
C GLN A 154 -2.75 12.45 -15.01
N LEU A 155 -1.76 12.60 -15.91
CA LEU A 155 -1.06 13.87 -16.13
C LEU A 155 -1.99 15.00 -16.60
N ASN A 156 -3.12 14.66 -17.23
CA ASN A 156 -4.14 15.61 -17.68
C ASN A 156 -5.02 16.11 -16.50
N ASN A 157 -4.88 15.52 -15.32
CA ASN A 157 -5.63 15.92 -14.15
C ASN A 157 -4.98 17.15 -13.50
N ASN A 158 -5.53 18.33 -13.80
CA ASN A 158 -5.04 19.60 -13.27
C ASN A 158 -5.15 19.68 -11.74
N TYR A 159 -6.17 19.08 -11.13
CA TYR A 159 -6.40 19.19 -9.68
C TYR A 159 -5.17 18.78 -8.86
N HIS A 160 -4.58 17.61 -9.14
CA HIS A 160 -3.43 17.12 -8.36
C HIS A 160 -2.16 17.92 -8.63
N TYR A 161 -1.97 18.38 -9.87
CA TYR A 161 -0.82 19.20 -10.22
C TYR A 161 -0.93 20.60 -9.61
N ASP A 162 -2.09 21.24 -9.72
CA ASP A 162 -2.34 22.56 -9.17
C ASP A 162 -2.22 22.53 -7.63
N THR A 163 -2.77 21.49 -6.98
CA THR A 163 -2.57 21.25 -5.54
C THR A 163 -1.08 21.14 -5.19
N PHE A 164 -0.30 20.37 -5.96
CA PHE A 164 1.14 20.29 -5.78
C PHE A 164 1.82 21.65 -5.92
N LYS A 165 1.50 22.44 -6.96
CA LYS A 165 2.09 23.77 -7.17
C LYS A 165 1.72 24.75 -6.04
N GLU A 166 0.48 24.71 -5.57
CA GLU A 166 0.00 25.51 -4.44
C GLU A 166 0.74 25.18 -3.14
N ILE A 167 1.07 23.91 -2.92
CA ILE A 167 1.84 23.45 -1.75
C ILE A 167 3.32 23.82 -1.90
N TYR A 168 3.93 23.53 -3.07
CA TYR A 168 5.38 23.63 -3.26
C TYR A 168 5.86 25.08 -3.32
N LYS A 169 5.10 25.97 -3.97
CA LYS A 169 5.35 27.43 -4.08
C LYS A 169 6.76 27.81 -4.58
N LYS A 170 7.42 26.94 -5.33
CA LYS A 170 8.71 27.17 -5.98
C LYS A 170 8.65 26.72 -7.43
N ASP A 171 9.65 27.11 -8.21
CA ASP A 171 9.82 26.62 -9.57
C ASP A 171 10.14 25.12 -9.56
N THR A 172 9.53 24.38 -10.49
CA THR A 172 9.61 22.92 -10.57
C THR A 172 9.83 22.49 -12.02
N PRO A 173 10.89 22.98 -12.70
CA PRO A 173 11.03 22.85 -14.14
C PRO A 173 11.03 21.39 -14.61
N GLU A 174 11.61 20.46 -13.86
CA GLU A 174 11.61 19.04 -14.20
C GLU A 174 10.19 18.47 -14.25
N ILE A 175 9.36 18.81 -13.26
CA ILE A 175 7.96 18.37 -13.16
C ILE A 175 7.09 19.05 -14.20
N ASP A 176 7.27 20.36 -14.40
CA ASP A 176 6.52 21.17 -15.34
C ASP A 176 6.77 20.67 -16.77
N HIS A 177 8.04 20.46 -17.14
CA HIS A 177 8.42 19.86 -18.43
C HIS A 177 7.88 18.44 -18.59
N MET A 178 7.92 17.63 -17.53
CA MET A 178 7.42 16.25 -17.57
C MET A 178 5.93 16.22 -17.88
N ARG A 179 5.15 17.08 -17.20
CA ARG A 179 3.70 17.23 -17.41
C ARG A 179 3.38 17.73 -18.81
N ASP A 180 4.00 18.82 -19.25
CA ASP A 180 3.72 19.45 -20.55
C ASP A 180 3.95 18.47 -21.71
N ARG A 181 5.03 17.67 -21.61
CA ARG A 181 5.37 16.65 -22.60
C ARG A 181 4.62 15.33 -22.42
N HIS A 182 3.76 15.23 -21.41
CA HIS A 182 3.05 14.00 -21.03
C HIS A 182 4.01 12.81 -20.85
N SER A 183 5.23 13.10 -20.41
CA SER A 183 6.29 12.11 -20.23
C SER A 183 6.16 11.45 -18.87
N HIS A 184 6.68 10.23 -18.76
CA HIS A 184 6.64 9.45 -17.53
C HIS A 184 7.95 8.68 -17.36
N LEU A 185 8.20 8.21 -16.15
CA LEU A 185 9.39 7.44 -15.79
C LEU A 185 8.99 5.99 -15.54
N VAL A 186 9.52 5.07 -16.34
CA VAL A 186 9.29 3.63 -16.19
C VAL A 186 10.58 2.96 -15.75
N VAL A 187 10.49 2.10 -14.74
CA VAL A 187 11.65 1.37 -14.19
C VAL A 187 11.60 -0.09 -14.65
N ASP A 188 10.62 -0.84 -14.15
CA ASP A 188 10.57 -2.29 -14.30
C ASP A 188 9.50 -2.75 -15.30
N ARG A 189 9.01 -1.86 -16.16
CA ARG A 189 7.92 -2.12 -17.10
C ARG A 189 8.24 -1.57 -18.48
N SER A 190 7.47 -2.00 -19.47
CA SER A 190 7.39 -1.28 -20.75
C SER A 190 6.25 -0.25 -20.75
N ASN A 191 6.30 0.72 -21.65
CA ASN A 191 5.26 1.75 -21.81
C ASN A 191 3.85 1.16 -22.04
N ASN A 192 3.77 -0.02 -22.69
CA ASN A 192 2.50 -0.70 -22.96
C ASN A 192 1.91 -1.39 -21.72
N GLU A 193 2.64 -1.41 -20.61
CA GLU A 193 2.28 -2.16 -19.40
C GLU A 193 1.97 -1.27 -18.20
N ILE A 194 2.07 0.05 -18.36
CA ILE A 194 1.87 1.00 -17.26
C ILE A 194 0.45 0.97 -16.71
N HIS A 195 -0.55 0.51 -17.48
CA HIS A 195 -1.94 0.37 -17.03
C HIS A 195 -2.26 -1.01 -16.44
N LYS A 196 -1.28 -1.91 -16.35
CA LYS A 196 -1.47 -3.24 -15.76
C LYS A 196 -1.45 -3.18 -14.22
N ASN A 197 -1.87 -4.28 -13.61
CA ASN A 197 -1.98 -4.51 -12.16
C ASN A 197 -0.81 -3.92 -11.36
N ASP A 198 -1.12 -3.00 -10.44
CA ASP A 198 -0.17 -2.30 -9.56
C ASP A 198 0.70 -3.24 -8.71
N ARG A 199 0.28 -4.50 -8.51
CA ARG A 199 1.03 -5.52 -7.76
C ARG A 199 2.28 -5.99 -8.50
N LEU A 200 2.27 -5.92 -9.83
CA LEU A 200 3.36 -6.42 -10.65
C LEU A 200 4.63 -5.61 -10.40
N HIS A 201 5.69 -6.29 -10.00
CA HIS A 201 7.06 -5.77 -9.99
C HIS A 201 8.04 -6.84 -10.53
N ASN A 202 9.20 -6.43 -11.04
CA ASN A 202 10.26 -7.38 -11.38
C ASN A 202 11.26 -7.50 -10.24
N LYS A 203 11.70 -8.72 -9.93
CA LYS A 203 12.63 -9.00 -8.82
C LYS A 203 13.93 -8.18 -8.87
N TRP A 204 14.45 -7.87 -10.06
CA TRP A 204 15.76 -7.24 -10.23
C TRP A 204 15.86 -5.86 -9.56
N ILE A 205 14.75 -5.11 -9.46
CA ILE A 205 14.77 -3.79 -8.81
C ILE A 205 15.09 -3.89 -7.32
N TYR A 206 14.71 -5.00 -6.67
CA TYR A 206 15.06 -5.31 -5.28
C TYR A 206 16.45 -5.93 -5.16
N GLU A 207 16.94 -6.56 -6.23
CA GLU A 207 18.32 -7.08 -6.31
C GLU A 207 19.35 -5.98 -6.61
N GLU A 208 18.93 -4.77 -7.01
CA GLU A 208 19.83 -3.63 -7.29
C GLU A 208 19.77 -2.49 -6.27
N THR A 209 18.83 -2.54 -5.34
CA THR A 209 18.60 -1.50 -4.33
C THR A 209 18.53 -2.13 -2.94
N SER A 210 18.50 -1.31 -1.88
CA SER A 210 18.50 -1.82 -0.49
C SER A 210 17.35 -1.32 0.37
N ILE A 211 16.73 -0.20 -0.02
CA ILE A 211 15.67 0.44 0.73
C ILE A 211 14.60 0.93 -0.25
N SER A 212 13.34 0.83 0.15
CA SER A 212 12.20 1.34 -0.61
C SER A 212 11.66 2.62 0.00
N LEU A 213 11.56 3.69 -0.79
CA LEU A 213 10.72 4.84 -0.49
C LEU A 213 9.32 4.58 -1.09
N VAL A 214 8.42 4.09 -0.26
CA VAL A 214 7.08 3.66 -0.65
C VAL A 214 6.15 4.88 -0.68
N THR A 215 5.51 5.16 -1.81
CA THR A 215 4.44 6.17 -1.88
C THR A 215 3.08 5.49 -1.83
N GLU A 216 2.43 5.57 -0.66
CA GLU A 216 1.13 4.95 -0.44
C GLU A 216 0.02 5.60 -1.27
N THR A 217 -1.14 4.94 -1.29
CA THR A 217 -2.29 5.40 -2.08
C THR A 217 -2.84 6.73 -1.59
N TYR A 218 -2.97 6.88 -0.26
CA TYR A 218 -3.40 8.13 0.37
C TYR A 218 -2.28 8.72 1.24
N PRO A 219 -1.93 10.00 1.04
CA PRO A 219 -0.99 10.72 1.87
C PRO A 219 -1.62 11.34 3.12
N GLU A 220 -2.90 11.74 3.06
CA GLU A 220 -3.45 12.72 4.00
C GLU A 220 -3.77 12.12 5.37
N SER A 221 -3.27 12.76 6.43
CA SER A 221 -3.59 12.37 7.81
C SER A 221 -5.08 12.40 8.14
N SER A 222 -5.89 13.16 7.40
CA SER A 222 -7.35 13.28 7.58
C SER A 222 -8.14 12.04 7.12
N ARG A 223 -7.53 11.13 6.37
CA ARG A 223 -8.22 9.95 5.79
C ARG A 223 -8.07 8.66 6.61
N GLY A 224 -7.49 8.71 7.81
CA GLY A 224 -7.21 7.51 8.62
C GLY A 224 -5.94 6.78 8.18
N LEU A 225 -5.91 5.45 8.25
CA LEU A 225 -4.76 4.62 7.83
C LEU A 225 -5.23 3.51 6.89
N PHE A 226 -4.97 3.70 5.60
CA PHE A 226 -5.27 2.77 4.53
C PHE A 226 -3.97 2.23 3.93
N ILE A 227 -3.66 0.98 4.26
CA ILE A 227 -2.43 0.31 3.84
C ILE A 227 -2.73 -0.59 2.65
N THR A 228 -1.91 -0.49 1.61
CA THR A 228 -2.09 -1.26 0.37
C THR A 228 -0.97 -2.26 0.15
N GLU A 229 -0.96 -2.96 -1.00
CA GLU A 229 0.11 -3.90 -1.38
C GLU A 229 1.49 -3.25 -1.38
N LYS A 230 1.55 -1.93 -1.54
CA LYS A 230 2.78 -1.14 -1.64
C LYS A 230 3.63 -1.27 -0.39
N THR A 231 2.99 -1.32 0.79
CA THR A 231 3.68 -1.54 2.07
C THR A 231 4.23 -2.95 2.21
N TRP A 232 3.53 -3.95 1.65
CA TRP A 232 3.92 -5.35 1.76
C TRP A 232 5.01 -5.77 0.76
N LYS A 233 5.15 -5.04 -0.35
CA LYS A 233 6.21 -5.26 -1.35
C LYS A 233 7.63 -5.28 -0.76
N PRO A 234 8.12 -4.25 -0.04
CA PRO A 234 9.46 -4.29 0.54
C PRO A 234 9.61 -5.40 1.58
N ILE A 235 8.59 -5.63 2.41
CA ILE A 235 8.60 -6.72 3.41
C ILE A 235 8.79 -8.08 2.73
N ALA A 236 8.03 -8.36 1.67
CA ALA A 236 8.14 -9.61 0.94
C ALA A 236 9.46 -9.77 0.19
N ASN A 237 10.19 -8.69 -0.10
CA ASN A 237 11.45 -8.72 -0.85
C ASN A 237 12.69 -8.48 0.03
N CYS A 238 12.57 -8.51 1.36
CA CYS A 238 13.66 -8.23 2.31
C CYS A 238 14.30 -6.84 2.09
N HIS A 239 13.47 -5.80 1.93
CA HIS A 239 13.91 -4.41 1.86
C HIS A 239 13.63 -3.67 3.16
N LEU A 240 14.53 -2.76 3.53
CA LEU A 240 14.18 -1.66 4.43
C LEU A 240 13.14 -0.77 3.75
N ALA A 241 12.32 -0.05 4.51
CA ALA A 241 11.27 0.78 3.94
C ALA A 241 11.05 2.07 4.73
N LEU A 242 10.85 3.15 3.97
CA LEU A 242 10.35 4.44 4.43
C LEU A 242 9.07 4.75 3.65
N TYR A 243 8.16 5.50 4.26
CA TYR A 243 6.80 5.65 3.75
C TYR A 243 6.42 7.12 3.58
N ILE A 244 6.05 7.48 2.35
CA ILE A 244 5.26 8.67 2.05
C ILE A 244 3.79 8.25 2.06
N GLY A 245 3.15 8.41 3.21
CA GLY A 245 1.78 7.97 3.45
C GLY A 245 1.18 8.61 4.70
N GLN A 246 0.14 7.99 5.23
CA GLN A 246 -0.56 8.42 6.43
C GLN A 246 0.28 8.22 7.71
N PRO A 247 0.07 9.03 8.76
CA PRO A 247 0.80 8.88 10.01
C PRO A 247 0.42 7.59 10.75
N ASN A 248 1.31 7.11 11.62
CA ASN A 248 1.17 5.90 12.43
C ASN A 248 1.15 4.58 11.62
N LEU A 249 1.67 4.60 10.39
CA LEU A 249 1.79 3.39 9.56
C LEU A 249 2.84 2.45 10.14
N LEU A 250 4.01 2.98 10.54
CA LEU A 250 5.04 2.17 11.18
C LEU A 250 4.56 1.66 12.54
N GLU A 251 3.83 2.47 13.30
CA GLU A 251 3.21 2.02 14.55
C GLU A 251 2.25 0.85 14.34
N PHE A 252 1.42 0.90 13.30
CA PHE A 252 0.60 -0.26 12.91
C PHE A 252 1.46 -1.50 12.61
N LEU A 253 2.55 -1.36 11.85
CA LEU A 253 3.44 -2.50 11.55
C LEU A 253 4.07 -3.09 12.82
N ARG A 254 4.48 -2.25 13.78
CA ARG A 254 5.00 -2.71 15.09
C ARG A 254 3.96 -3.50 15.86
N GLN A 255 2.72 -3.01 15.93
CA GLN A 255 1.60 -3.71 16.59
C GLN A 255 1.29 -5.05 15.92
N GLN A 256 1.49 -5.14 14.60
CA GLN A 256 1.40 -6.40 13.86
C GLN A 256 2.64 -7.29 14.03
N GLY A 257 3.65 -6.89 14.80
CA GLY A 257 4.84 -7.68 15.14
C GLY A 257 5.95 -7.65 14.10
N TYR A 258 5.94 -6.67 13.20
CA TYR A 258 7.03 -6.42 12.25
C TYR A 258 8.06 -5.46 12.85
N ASP A 259 9.32 -5.67 12.48
CA ASP A 259 10.41 -4.76 12.82
C ASP A 259 10.44 -3.58 11.84
N THR A 260 10.43 -2.36 12.36
CA THR A 260 10.49 -1.12 11.57
C THR A 260 11.90 -0.52 11.53
N PHE A 261 12.87 -1.15 12.17
CA PHE A 261 14.28 -0.77 12.16
C PHE A 261 14.55 0.63 12.73
N ASP A 262 13.93 0.96 13.88
CA ASP A 262 14.04 2.28 14.53
C ASP A 262 15.47 2.64 14.99
N ASP A 263 16.34 1.63 15.14
CA ASP A 263 17.76 1.75 15.44
C ASP A 263 18.63 2.02 14.19
N ILE A 264 18.08 1.81 13.00
CA ILE A 264 18.77 1.96 11.69
C ILE A 264 18.23 3.16 10.93
N LEU A 265 16.91 3.31 10.90
CA LEU A 265 16.17 4.36 10.20
C LEU A 265 15.62 5.37 11.19
N ASP A 266 15.70 6.65 10.83
CA ASP A 266 15.02 7.69 11.61
C ASP A 266 13.53 7.65 11.27
N ASN A 267 12.76 6.96 12.10
CA ASN A 267 11.32 6.75 11.95
C ASN A 267 10.47 7.75 12.74
N THR A 268 11.10 8.80 13.31
CA THR A 268 10.38 9.83 14.10
C THR A 268 9.35 10.60 13.27
N TYR A 269 9.44 10.54 11.95
CA TYR A 269 8.47 11.16 11.04
C TYR A 269 7.08 10.51 11.10
N ASP A 270 6.95 9.24 11.49
CA ASP A 270 5.70 8.48 11.37
C ASP A 270 4.54 9.11 12.15
N THR A 271 4.82 9.78 13.27
CA THR A 271 3.80 10.43 14.10
C THR A 271 3.54 11.90 13.74
N ILE A 272 4.23 12.45 12.73
CA ILE A 272 4.02 13.84 12.30
C ILE A 272 2.69 13.93 11.53
N HIS A 273 1.72 14.69 12.02
CA HIS A 273 0.41 14.84 11.35
C HIS A 273 0.43 15.79 10.15
N GLU A 274 1.31 16.79 10.16
CA GLU A 274 1.47 17.72 9.03
C GLU A 274 2.18 16.99 7.88
N ASP A 275 1.47 16.82 6.77
CA ASP A 275 1.86 15.90 5.69
C ASP A 275 3.21 16.28 5.07
N ILE A 276 3.49 17.56 4.89
CA ILE A 276 4.72 18.01 4.23
C ILE A 276 5.95 17.82 5.13
N SER A 277 5.84 18.16 6.41
CA SER A 277 6.88 17.92 7.41
C SER A 277 7.16 16.43 7.55
N ARG A 278 6.13 15.59 7.47
CA ARG A 278 6.26 14.13 7.48
C ARG A 278 7.07 13.65 6.27
N PHE A 279 6.73 14.10 5.07
CA PHE A 279 7.40 13.67 3.83
C PHE A 279 8.85 14.15 3.77
N ASN A 280 9.09 15.40 4.17
CA ASN A 280 10.43 15.96 4.26
C ASN A 280 11.32 15.13 5.20
N SER A 281 10.77 14.76 6.36
CA SER A 281 11.50 13.99 7.37
C SER A 281 11.77 12.55 6.90
N ALA A 282 10.80 11.91 6.22
CA ALA A 282 11.00 10.60 5.62
C ALA A 282 12.11 10.60 4.54
N ILE A 283 12.14 11.61 3.66
CA ILE A 283 13.19 11.75 2.63
C ILE A 283 14.55 12.12 3.24
N HIS A 284 14.55 12.90 4.33
CA HIS A 284 15.77 13.15 5.10
C HIS A 284 16.32 11.86 5.72
N SER A 285 15.45 11.02 6.31
CA SER A 285 15.81 9.70 6.84
C SER A 285 16.41 8.80 5.76
N LEU A 286 15.85 8.82 4.54
CA LEU A 286 16.40 8.11 3.39
C LEU A 286 17.83 8.57 3.06
N SER A 287 18.05 9.88 2.98
CA SER A 287 19.38 10.45 2.72
C SER A 287 20.39 10.04 3.79
N LYS A 288 20.00 10.11 5.07
CA LYS A 288 20.83 9.70 6.20
C LYS A 288 21.25 8.24 6.09
N TYR A 289 20.29 7.34 5.81
CA TYR A 289 20.55 5.92 5.62
C TYR A 289 21.52 5.65 4.45
N LEU A 290 21.28 6.25 3.27
CA LEU A 290 22.14 6.03 2.10
C LEU A 290 23.59 6.50 2.35
N ASN A 291 23.78 7.53 3.17
CA ASN A 291 25.10 8.01 3.56
C ASN A 291 25.78 7.13 4.63
N SER A 292 25.02 6.42 5.47
CA SER A 292 25.56 5.63 6.58
C SER A 292 25.67 4.13 6.30
N ILE A 293 25.02 3.60 5.25
CA ILE A 293 24.88 2.16 4.96
C ILE A 293 26.19 1.35 4.96
N ASP A 294 27.34 1.97 4.63
CA ASP A 294 28.64 1.30 4.65
C ASP A 294 29.16 1.02 6.06
N SER A 295 28.71 1.78 7.05
CA SER A 295 29.14 1.69 8.45
C SER A 295 28.24 0.85 9.34
N ILE A 296 27.15 0.31 8.80
CA ILE A 296 26.15 -0.43 9.57
C ILE A 296 26.44 -1.94 9.52
N ASP A 297 26.19 -2.65 10.62
CA ASP A 297 26.24 -4.12 10.61
C ASP A 297 25.06 -4.69 9.82
N LYS A 298 25.38 -5.26 8.65
CA LYS A 298 24.40 -5.79 7.69
C LYS A 298 23.85 -7.16 8.10
N ASN A 299 24.59 -7.92 8.92
CA ASN A 299 24.19 -9.28 9.27
C ASN A 299 22.94 -9.30 10.16
N ASP A 300 22.92 -8.44 11.17
CA ASP A 300 21.75 -8.27 12.06
C ASP A 300 20.52 -7.82 11.26
N ILE A 301 20.67 -6.76 10.45
CA ILE A 301 19.58 -6.22 9.61
C ILE A 301 19.03 -7.31 8.69
N GLN A 302 19.91 -8.10 8.06
CA GLN A 302 19.49 -9.16 7.15
C GLN A 302 18.67 -10.25 7.86
N GLN A 303 18.98 -10.59 9.11
CA GLN A 303 18.21 -11.57 9.88
C GLN A 303 16.82 -11.01 10.21
N ARG A 304 16.74 -9.75 10.62
CA ARG A 304 15.49 -9.04 10.92
C ARG A 304 14.60 -8.86 9.68
N LEU A 305 15.18 -8.57 8.52
CA LEU A 305 14.48 -8.55 7.23
C LEU A 305 13.88 -9.92 6.88
N LYS A 306 14.62 -11.00 7.10
CA LYS A 306 14.11 -12.37 6.89
C LYS A 306 13.00 -12.72 7.87
N TYR A 307 13.11 -12.29 9.13
CA TYR A 307 12.04 -12.45 10.11
C TYR A 307 10.75 -11.77 9.63
N ASN A 308 10.82 -10.51 9.18
CA ASN A 308 9.68 -9.80 8.61
C ASN A 308 9.10 -10.52 7.38
N GLN A 309 9.94 -10.96 6.46
CA GLN A 309 9.50 -11.69 5.26
C GLN A 309 8.78 -12.99 5.63
N GLN A 310 9.35 -13.79 6.54
CA GLN A 310 8.75 -15.05 6.98
C GLN A 310 7.40 -14.82 7.65
N ARG A 311 7.30 -13.81 8.51
CA ARG A 311 6.04 -13.41 9.14
C ARG A 311 4.95 -13.10 8.12
N PHE A 312 5.28 -12.30 7.10
CA PHE A 312 4.36 -11.99 6.00
C PHE A 312 3.95 -13.23 5.20
N LEU A 313 4.92 -14.07 4.81
CA LEU A 313 4.67 -15.27 4.01
C LEU A 313 3.85 -16.34 4.74
N GLN A 314 3.82 -16.29 6.07
CA GLN A 314 3.10 -17.23 6.95
C GLN A 314 1.76 -16.66 7.45
N MET A 315 1.32 -15.50 6.96
CA MET A 315 0.03 -14.93 7.36
C MET A 315 -1.12 -15.90 7.11
N LYS A 316 -2.00 -15.99 8.11
CA LYS A 316 -3.22 -16.79 8.11
C LYS A 316 -4.32 -15.98 8.78
N ILE A 317 -5.52 -16.09 8.24
CA ILE A 317 -6.72 -15.52 8.84
C ILE A 317 -7.17 -16.51 9.91
N SER A 318 -7.19 -16.06 11.16
CA SER A 318 -7.56 -16.94 12.28
C SER A 318 -9.07 -17.22 12.28
N ASN A 319 -9.47 -18.30 12.95
CA ASN A 319 -10.89 -18.60 13.11
C ASN A 319 -11.58 -17.51 13.94
N GLU A 320 -10.90 -16.95 14.95
CA GLU A 320 -11.43 -15.85 15.76
C GLU A 320 -11.70 -14.60 14.92
N GLU A 321 -10.81 -14.27 13.98
CA GLU A 321 -11.00 -13.15 13.04
C GLU A 321 -12.25 -13.38 12.18
N ILE A 322 -12.41 -14.57 11.62
CA ILE A 322 -13.59 -14.90 10.80
C ILE A 322 -14.87 -14.96 11.65
N GLN A 323 -14.82 -15.48 12.88
CA GLN A 323 -15.98 -15.48 13.77
C GLN A 323 -16.46 -14.06 14.11
N ALA A 324 -15.57 -13.06 14.10
CA ALA A 324 -15.98 -11.66 14.28
C ALA A 324 -16.78 -11.11 13.08
N TRP A 325 -16.70 -11.76 11.92
CA TRP A 325 -17.38 -11.37 10.68
C TRP A 325 -18.76 -12.02 10.51
N LEU A 326 -19.03 -13.09 11.25
CA LEU A 326 -20.32 -13.78 11.28
C LEU A 326 -21.26 -13.07 12.28
#